data_AF-A0A3Q3LVG9-F1
#
_entry.id   AF-A0A3Q3LVG9-F1
#
_cell.length_a   1.000
_cell.length_b   1.000
_cell.length_c   1.000
_cell.angle_alpha   90.00
_cell.angle_beta   90.00
_cell.angle_gamma   90.00
#
_symmetry.space_group_name_H-M   'P 1'
#
loop_
_entity.id
_entity.type
_entity.pdbx_description
1 polymer ?
#
loop_
_entity_poly.entity_id
_entity_poly.type
_entity_poly.pdbx_seq_one_letter_code
_entity_poly.pdbx_strand_id
1 'polypeptide(L)'
;IPGHPGPAGFPGLQGHMGNPGPPGCLTPSPGPSGDTGYEGLQGPEGPAGERGPPGSIISSQGDPGPIGLPGFPGRPKGQQGVPGPQGLNGNPGPTGDIGLVGLPGLPGPPGRTGPAGDPGDVGQRGFTGSQGIPGLPGDPGESDCRSLLKSGFLLVIHSQSVKVPQCPEGSSQLWVGFSLVYLEGQEKAHTQDLGQAGSCLPVFSTMPFSYCNKAACHFSSRNDKSYWLSTTAPIPMMPLFGQEIISHISRCVVCETVSPVVAFHSQDHTVPACPPGWRSLWTGYSFLLHTGAGDEGGGQSLTSSGSCLKDFRTHPFIECQGARGSCQYFANLYSFWLTTVTHTQQFTTQRPGTIKAANQQRHKASQCHVCLRQQ
;
A
#
# COMPACT_ATOMS: atom_id res chain seq x y z
N ILE A 1 10.15 19.48 -61.36
CA ILE A 1 11.10 20.08 -60.39
C ILE A 1 11.16 19.10 -59.22
N PRO A 2 12.32 18.51 -58.89
CA PRO A 2 12.44 17.63 -57.73
C PRO A 2 11.97 18.36 -56.47
N GLY A 3 11.18 17.69 -55.63
CA GLY A 3 10.69 18.25 -54.38
C GLY A 3 11.85 18.66 -53.48
N HIS A 4 11.72 19.77 -52.77
CA HIS A 4 12.74 20.21 -51.83
C HIS A 4 12.97 19.11 -50.79
N PRO A 5 14.23 18.80 -50.42
CA PRO A 5 14.51 17.87 -49.34
C PRO A 5 13.72 18.23 -48.09
N GLY A 6 13.15 17.22 -47.43
CA GLY A 6 12.47 17.42 -46.16
C GLY A 6 13.40 18.09 -45.14
N PRO A 7 12.84 18.86 -44.18
CA PRO A 7 13.65 19.48 -43.13
C PRO A 7 14.44 18.41 -42.35
N ALA A 8 15.66 18.76 -41.94
CA ALA A 8 16.47 17.88 -41.10
C ALA A 8 15.72 17.53 -39.80
N GLY A 9 15.82 16.28 -39.36
CA GLY A 9 15.27 15.85 -38.08
C GLY A 9 15.86 16.67 -36.93
N PHE A 10 15.07 16.87 -35.87
CA PHE A 10 15.54 17.57 -34.68
C PHE A 10 16.74 16.85 -34.04
N PRO A 11 17.69 17.58 -33.44
CA PRO A 11 18.74 16.96 -32.64
C PRO A 11 18.14 16.07 -31.55
N GLY A 12 18.77 14.91 -31.29
CA GLY A 12 18.38 14.05 -30.17
C GLY A 12 18.45 14.81 -28.85
N LEU A 13 17.52 14.53 -27.93
CA LEU A 13 17.53 15.12 -26.60
C LEU A 13 18.84 14.77 -25.87
N GLN A 14 19.43 15.74 -25.18
CA GLN A 14 20.62 15.50 -24.37
C GLN A 14 20.29 14.50 -23.26
N GLY A 15 21.12 13.45 -23.13
CA GLY A 15 20.97 12.45 -22.09
C GLY A 15 20.98 13.09 -20.69
N HIS A 16 20.10 12.62 -19.81
CA HIS A 16 20.04 13.10 -18.42
C HIS A 16 21.30 12.71 -17.66
N MET A 17 21.76 13.56 -16.74
CA MET A 17 22.84 13.22 -15.82
C MET A 17 22.43 12.01 -14.97
N GLY A 18 23.30 11.00 -14.90
CA GLY A 18 23.06 9.84 -14.03
C GLY A 18 22.96 10.28 -12.56
N ASN A 19 22.09 9.62 -11.80
CA ASN A 19 21.97 9.90 -10.36
C ASN A 19 23.30 9.60 -9.66
N PRO A 20 23.69 10.38 -8.63
CA PRO A 20 24.85 10.06 -7.80
C PRO A 20 24.76 8.64 -7.24
N GLY A 21 25.88 7.92 -7.21
CA GLY A 21 25.94 6.60 -6.58
C GLY A 21 25.66 6.67 -5.07
N PRO A 22 25.12 5.60 -4.46
CA PRO A 22 24.94 5.56 -3.02
C PRO A 22 26.29 5.66 -2.28
N PRO A 23 26.35 6.27 -1.07
CA PRO A 23 27.58 6.37 -0.30
C PRO A 23 28.17 4.98 0.00
N GLY A 24 29.42 4.73 -0.40
CA GLY A 24 30.09 3.45 -0.16
C GLY A 24 30.61 3.36 1.28
N CYS A 25 30.02 2.51 2.13
CA CYS A 25 30.48 2.36 3.52
C CYS A 25 31.51 1.22 3.72
N LEU A 26 31.95 0.45 2.71
CA LEU A 26 32.83 -0.73 2.99
C LEU A 26 34.06 -1.04 2.11
N THR A 27 34.39 -0.35 1.01
CA THR A 27 35.66 -0.61 0.29
C THR A 27 36.15 0.60 -0.53
N PRO A 28 37.47 0.87 -0.65
CA PRO A 28 38.02 1.85 -1.57
C PRO A 28 38.09 1.23 -2.98
N SER A 29 36.93 0.90 -3.55
CA SER A 29 36.80 0.54 -4.95
C SER A 29 36.20 1.74 -5.68
N PRO A 30 36.79 2.20 -6.82
CA PRO A 30 36.14 3.17 -7.67
C PRO A 30 34.69 2.75 -7.92
N GLY A 31 33.73 3.67 -7.78
CA GLY A 31 32.33 3.39 -8.08
C GLY A 31 32.19 2.85 -9.51
N PRO A 32 31.25 1.92 -9.78
CA PRO A 32 31.05 1.42 -11.13
C PRO A 32 30.78 2.59 -12.08
N SER A 33 31.36 2.54 -13.28
CA SER A 33 31.08 3.53 -14.34
C SER A 33 29.57 3.63 -14.57
N GLY A 34 29.05 4.85 -14.70
CA GLY A 34 27.63 5.09 -14.97
C GLY A 34 27.17 4.36 -16.24
N ASP A 35 25.90 3.95 -16.26
CA ASP A 35 25.31 3.21 -17.37
C ASP A 35 25.42 3.99 -18.70
N THR A 36 25.70 3.29 -19.79
CA THR A 36 25.72 3.86 -21.14
C THR A 36 24.32 4.42 -21.47
N GLY A 37 24.23 5.68 -21.89
CA GLY A 37 22.96 6.29 -22.28
C GLY A 37 22.26 5.52 -23.41
N TYR A 38 20.93 5.49 -23.37
CA TYR A 38 20.11 4.80 -24.37
C TYR A 38 20.29 5.40 -25.77
N GLU A 39 20.26 4.55 -26.81
CA GLU A 39 20.24 5.01 -28.21
C GLU A 39 19.00 5.87 -28.49
N GLY A 40 19.19 6.97 -29.24
CA GLY A 40 18.09 7.86 -29.61
C GLY A 40 17.04 7.14 -30.48
N LEU A 41 15.77 7.45 -30.26
CA LEU A 41 14.66 6.87 -31.02
C LEU A 41 14.81 7.19 -32.52
N GLN A 42 14.54 6.20 -33.38
CA GLN A 42 14.53 6.39 -34.84
C GLN A 42 13.49 7.46 -35.21
N GLY A 43 13.90 8.46 -36.00
CA GLY A 43 13.00 9.52 -36.47
C GLY A 43 11.83 8.95 -37.29
N PRO A 44 10.65 9.61 -37.27
CA PRO A 44 9.50 9.15 -38.04
C PRO A 44 9.77 9.17 -39.54
N GLU A 45 9.15 8.26 -40.28
CA GLU A 45 9.19 8.22 -41.75
C GLU A 45 8.61 9.52 -42.33
N GLY A 46 9.24 10.05 -43.38
CA GLY A 46 8.81 11.31 -44.01
C GLY A 46 7.39 11.21 -44.59
N PRO A 47 6.62 12.31 -44.63
CA PRO A 47 5.30 12.30 -45.24
C PRO A 47 5.38 11.99 -46.74
N ALA A 48 4.39 11.25 -47.25
CA ALA A 48 4.27 10.97 -48.69
C ALA A 48 4.14 12.27 -49.50
N GLY A 49 4.83 12.36 -50.65
CA GLY A 49 4.84 13.56 -51.49
C GLY A 49 3.44 13.98 -51.97
N GLU A 50 3.20 15.29 -52.06
CA GLU A 50 1.93 15.82 -52.54
C GLU A 50 1.70 15.51 -54.03
N ARG A 51 0.46 15.16 -54.39
CA ARG A 51 0.05 14.93 -55.78
C ARG A 51 0.11 16.24 -56.57
N GLY A 52 0.78 16.24 -57.72
CA GLY A 52 0.90 17.42 -58.57
C GLY A 52 -0.46 18.00 -59.02
N PRO A 53 -0.55 19.33 -59.23
CA PRO A 53 -1.80 19.99 -59.60
C PRO A 53 -2.25 19.64 -61.03
N PRO A 54 -3.57 19.64 -61.33
CA PRO A 54 -4.08 19.46 -62.70
C PRO A 54 -3.62 20.61 -63.62
N GLY A 55 -3.29 20.29 -64.88
CA GLY A 55 -2.86 21.29 -65.87
C GLY A 55 -3.95 22.33 -66.19
N SER A 56 -3.59 23.61 -66.12
CA SER A 56 -4.44 24.74 -66.49
C SER A 56 -4.22 25.13 -67.95
N ILE A 57 -5.29 25.26 -68.73
CA ILE A 57 -5.27 25.92 -70.04
C ILE A 57 -6.14 27.17 -69.93
N ILE A 58 -5.53 28.32 -70.21
CA ILE A 58 -6.19 29.62 -70.31
C ILE A 58 -6.81 29.72 -71.71
N SER A 59 -8.13 29.89 -71.80
CA SER A 59 -8.74 30.63 -72.90
C SER A 59 -9.94 31.43 -72.39
N SER A 60 -10.06 32.62 -72.94
CA SER A 60 -10.74 33.80 -72.43
C SER A 60 -12.21 33.94 -72.87
N GLN A 61 -12.99 34.58 -71.98
CA GLN A 61 -14.07 35.55 -72.24
C GLN A 61 -15.53 35.08 -72.46
N GLY A 62 -16.45 35.65 -71.64
CA GLY A 62 -17.84 36.00 -71.99
C GLY A 62 -18.97 35.49 -71.05
N ASP A 63 -19.59 36.40 -70.28
CA ASP A 63 -20.75 36.19 -69.36
C ASP A 63 -22.08 35.81 -70.09
N PRO A 64 -23.11 35.16 -69.46
CA PRO A 64 -24.13 35.91 -68.70
C PRO A 64 -24.90 35.20 -67.55
N GLY A 65 -25.34 35.99 -66.55
CA GLY A 65 -26.66 35.93 -65.87
C GLY A 65 -26.92 34.91 -64.74
N PRO A 66 -27.45 35.31 -63.56
CA PRO A 66 -27.74 34.39 -62.46
C PRO A 66 -29.12 33.72 -62.58
N ILE A 67 -29.26 32.47 -62.12
CA ILE A 67 -30.56 31.79 -61.91
C ILE A 67 -30.63 31.25 -60.48
N GLY A 68 -31.79 31.45 -59.84
CA GLY A 68 -32.03 31.37 -58.40
C GLY A 68 -32.11 29.99 -57.75
N LEU A 69 -32.10 30.02 -56.41
CA LEU A 69 -32.05 28.90 -55.48
C LEU A 69 -33.34 28.03 -55.46
N PRO A 70 -33.22 26.69 -55.46
CA PRO A 70 -34.29 25.79 -55.00
C PRO A 70 -34.15 25.41 -53.52
N GLY A 71 -35.30 25.27 -52.82
CA GLY A 71 -35.41 25.13 -51.37
C GLY A 71 -35.27 23.71 -50.79
N PHE A 72 -35.18 23.67 -49.46
CA PHE A 72 -34.97 22.47 -48.62
C PHE A 72 -36.21 21.58 -48.45
N PRO A 73 -36.00 20.26 -48.37
CA PRO A 73 -36.76 19.39 -47.44
C PRO A 73 -35.84 18.37 -46.73
N GLY A 74 -36.06 17.77 -45.55
CA GLY A 74 -37.07 17.75 -44.49
C GLY A 74 -36.59 16.69 -43.47
N ARG A 75 -36.90 16.81 -42.17
CA ARG A 75 -36.36 15.97 -41.06
C ARG A 75 -36.85 14.49 -41.06
N PRO A 76 -36.16 13.56 -40.35
CA PRO A 76 -36.46 12.13 -40.36
C PRO A 76 -37.35 11.65 -39.19
N LYS A 77 -37.97 10.48 -39.38
CA LYS A 77 -38.62 9.57 -38.41
C LYS A 77 -38.55 8.18 -39.06
N GLY A 78 -38.29 7.03 -38.45
CA GLY A 78 -37.96 6.55 -37.10
C GLY A 78 -37.66 5.04 -37.28
N GLN A 79 -36.98 4.42 -36.32
CA GLN A 79 -36.56 3.01 -36.36
C GLN A 79 -37.70 2.04 -36.00
N GLN A 80 -37.79 0.91 -36.72
CA GLN A 80 -38.30 -0.41 -36.30
C GLN A 80 -38.03 -1.38 -37.47
N GLY A 81 -37.73 -2.67 -37.40
CA GLY A 81 -37.51 -3.70 -36.39
C GLY A 81 -37.51 -5.00 -37.21
N VAL A 82 -36.57 -5.92 -36.99
CA VAL A 82 -36.25 -7.02 -37.93
C VAL A 82 -37.26 -8.18 -37.85
N PRO A 83 -37.81 -8.68 -38.97
CA PRO A 83 -38.45 -10.00 -39.03
C PRO A 83 -37.63 -11.03 -39.83
N GLY A 84 -37.75 -12.29 -39.41
CA GLY A 84 -36.84 -13.41 -39.71
C GLY A 84 -36.97 -14.11 -41.08
N PRO A 85 -36.16 -15.17 -41.31
CA PRO A 85 -35.98 -15.76 -42.63
C PRO A 85 -36.87 -16.99 -42.88
N GLN A 86 -37.27 -17.17 -44.14
CA GLN A 86 -37.06 -18.38 -44.96
C GLN A 86 -38.24 -18.67 -45.92
N GLY A 87 -37.91 -18.99 -47.18
CA GLY A 87 -38.80 -19.62 -48.15
C GLY A 87 -38.13 -19.83 -49.53
N LEU A 88 -38.26 -21.03 -50.08
CA LEU A 88 -37.53 -21.62 -51.23
C LEU A 88 -37.97 -21.12 -52.63
N ASN A 89 -37.15 -21.49 -53.62
CA ASN A 89 -37.15 -21.09 -55.03
C ASN A 89 -38.21 -21.81 -55.92
N GLY A 90 -38.59 -21.16 -57.06
CA GLY A 90 -39.11 -21.78 -58.31
C GLY A 90 -40.31 -21.04 -58.95
N ASN A 91 -40.19 -20.34 -60.08
CA ASN A 91 -40.27 -20.74 -61.53
C ASN A 91 -41.50 -20.01 -62.22
N PRO A 92 -41.68 -19.93 -63.56
CA PRO A 92 -41.26 -18.81 -64.44
C PRO A 92 -42.33 -18.22 -65.41
N GLY A 93 -41.97 -17.10 -66.10
CA GLY A 93 -42.44 -16.63 -67.44
C GLY A 93 -43.72 -15.73 -67.50
N PRO A 94 -44.01 -14.96 -68.59
CA PRO A 94 -43.35 -14.81 -69.91
C PRO A 94 -43.19 -13.34 -70.45
N THR A 95 -42.82 -13.26 -71.74
CA THR A 95 -42.13 -12.25 -72.59
C THR A 95 -42.92 -11.03 -73.13
N GLY A 96 -42.18 -9.97 -73.55
CA GLY A 96 -42.53 -9.09 -74.69
C GLY A 96 -41.56 -7.91 -74.94
N ASP A 97 -40.77 -7.97 -76.03
CA ASP A 97 -39.89 -6.90 -76.59
C ASP A 97 -40.62 -6.09 -77.71
N ILE A 98 -40.29 -4.85 -78.11
CA ILE A 98 -39.23 -4.31 -79.03
C ILE A 98 -39.57 -2.79 -79.19
N GLY A 99 -38.69 -1.80 -79.45
CA GLY A 99 -37.30 -1.79 -79.92
C GLY A 99 -36.62 -0.40 -80.00
N LEU A 100 -35.49 -0.36 -80.71
CA LEU A 100 -34.35 0.56 -80.63
C LEU A 100 -34.20 1.55 -81.82
N VAL A 101 -33.52 2.69 -81.58
CA VAL A 101 -32.23 3.16 -82.17
C VAL A 101 -32.16 4.70 -82.35
N GLY A 102 -31.02 5.27 -81.94
CA GLY A 102 -30.41 6.47 -82.51
C GLY A 102 -29.25 7.00 -81.65
N LEU A 103 -28.01 6.55 -81.90
CA LEU A 103 -26.78 7.03 -81.24
C LEU A 103 -26.08 8.13 -82.08
N PRO A 104 -25.72 9.28 -81.49
CA PRO A 104 -24.69 10.17 -82.02
C PRO A 104 -23.33 10.01 -81.30
N GLY A 105 -22.27 9.95 -82.11
CA GLY A 105 -20.84 10.27 -81.86
C GLY A 105 -20.17 9.94 -80.52
N LEU A 106 -19.20 9.01 -80.54
CA LEU A 106 -18.23 8.82 -79.47
C LEU A 106 -17.26 10.03 -79.36
N PRO A 107 -17.10 10.66 -78.19
CA PRO A 107 -15.99 11.57 -77.91
C PRO A 107 -14.65 10.82 -77.94
N GLY A 108 -13.58 11.49 -78.41
CA GLY A 108 -12.24 10.91 -78.51
C GLY A 108 -11.70 10.41 -77.16
N PRO A 109 -10.78 9.43 -77.16
CA PRO A 109 -10.24 8.85 -75.93
C PRO A 109 -9.56 9.91 -75.06
N PRO A 110 -9.73 9.86 -73.72
CA PRO A 110 -9.02 10.75 -72.80
C PRO A 110 -7.50 10.66 -73.00
N GLY A 111 -6.81 11.80 -72.91
CA GLY A 111 -5.35 11.84 -72.91
C GLY A 111 -4.78 10.95 -71.81
N ARG A 112 -3.65 10.28 -72.10
CA ARG A 112 -2.96 9.40 -71.14
C ARG A 112 -2.62 10.17 -69.86
N THR A 113 -3.00 9.63 -68.70
CA THR A 113 -2.58 10.12 -67.39
C THR A 113 -1.04 10.14 -67.33
N GLY A 114 -0.45 11.25 -66.90
CA GLY A 114 1.00 11.34 -66.69
C GLY A 114 1.48 10.28 -65.68
N PRO A 115 2.74 9.82 -65.75
CA PRO A 115 3.29 8.88 -64.78
C PRO A 115 3.20 9.47 -63.36
N ALA A 116 3.00 8.61 -62.36
CA ALA A 116 3.09 9.00 -60.96
C ALA A 116 4.48 9.61 -60.69
N GLY A 117 4.54 10.70 -59.90
CA GLY A 117 5.82 11.26 -59.48
C GLY A 117 6.60 10.25 -58.64
N ASP A 118 7.92 10.26 -58.77
CA ASP A 118 8.80 9.37 -58.00
C ASP A 118 8.62 9.59 -56.48
N PRO A 119 8.78 8.54 -55.64
CA PRO A 119 8.77 8.70 -54.18
C PRO A 119 9.79 9.74 -53.73
N GLY A 120 9.43 10.58 -52.76
CA GLY A 120 10.37 11.54 -52.17
C GLY A 120 11.54 10.83 -51.49
N ASP A 121 12.72 11.46 -51.49
CA ASP A 121 13.92 10.92 -50.86
C ASP A 121 13.72 10.64 -49.36
N VAL A 122 14.25 9.52 -48.86
CA VAL A 122 14.21 9.16 -47.44
C VAL A 122 14.92 10.25 -46.61
N GLY A 123 14.23 10.78 -45.60
CA GLY A 123 14.80 11.76 -44.68
C GLY A 123 16.10 11.26 -44.03
N GLN A 124 17.11 12.14 -43.91
CA GLN A 124 18.37 11.77 -43.28
C GLN A 124 18.17 11.34 -41.82
N ARG A 125 18.85 10.27 -41.40
CA ARG A 125 18.85 9.79 -40.01
C ARG A 125 19.33 10.92 -39.10
N GLY A 126 18.55 11.25 -38.06
CA GLY A 126 18.98 12.20 -37.04
C GLY A 126 20.29 11.78 -36.39
N PHE A 127 21.12 12.76 -36.00
CA PHE A 127 22.39 12.49 -35.33
C PHE A 127 22.17 11.84 -33.96
N THR A 128 22.98 10.83 -33.63
CA THR A 128 23.00 10.24 -32.28
C THR A 128 23.30 11.33 -31.26
N GLY A 129 22.48 11.44 -30.22
CA GLY A 129 22.71 12.39 -29.13
C GLY A 129 24.08 12.16 -28.48
N SER A 130 24.73 13.22 -28.03
CA SER A 130 26.01 13.12 -27.33
C SER A 130 25.87 12.26 -26.06
N GLN A 131 26.84 11.38 -25.80
CA GLN A 131 26.90 10.59 -24.57
C GLN A 131 26.79 11.51 -23.34
N GLY A 132 25.93 11.15 -22.39
CA GLY A 132 25.80 11.88 -21.13
C GLY A 132 27.13 11.92 -20.38
N ILE A 133 27.43 13.04 -19.71
CA ILE A 133 28.65 13.19 -18.91
C ILE A 133 28.55 12.19 -17.74
N PRO A 134 29.62 11.42 -17.43
CA PRO A 134 29.64 10.59 -16.22
C PRO A 134 29.29 11.43 -14.99
N GLY A 135 28.48 10.86 -14.08
CA GLY A 135 28.16 11.51 -12.81
C GLY A 135 29.45 11.83 -12.05
N LEU A 136 29.44 12.93 -11.29
CA LEU A 136 30.56 13.28 -10.43
C LEU A 136 30.87 12.11 -9.47
N PRO A 137 32.15 11.83 -9.16
CA PRO A 137 32.50 10.90 -8.10
C PRO A 137 31.75 11.27 -6.82
N GLY A 138 31.15 10.28 -6.14
CA GLY A 138 30.54 10.50 -4.84
C GLY A 138 31.55 11.11 -3.87
N ASP A 139 31.08 11.99 -2.98
CA ASP A 139 31.93 12.60 -1.97
C ASP A 139 32.69 11.51 -1.18
N PRO A 140 33.97 11.75 -0.80
CA PRO A 140 34.72 10.82 0.03
C PRO A 140 33.91 10.46 1.28
N GLY A 141 33.66 9.17 1.50
CA GLY A 141 32.95 8.71 2.69
C GLY A 141 33.64 9.24 3.94
N GLU A 142 32.92 10.06 4.71
CA GLU A 142 33.40 10.58 5.99
C GLU A 142 33.74 9.37 6.88
N SER A 143 34.99 9.31 7.33
CA SER A 143 35.63 8.14 7.93
C SER A 143 35.17 7.82 9.37
N ASP A 144 33.89 8.03 9.67
CA ASP A 144 33.27 7.61 10.93
C ASP A 144 31.88 6.96 10.74
N CYS A 145 31.78 5.99 9.83
CA CYS A 145 30.63 5.10 9.70
C CYS A 145 30.50 4.11 10.90
N ARG A 146 31.35 4.21 11.95
CA ARG A 146 31.25 3.38 13.17
C ARG A 146 30.49 4.07 14.31
N SER A 147 30.46 5.40 14.37
CA SER A 147 29.77 6.14 15.43
C SER A 147 28.26 6.35 15.15
N LEU A 148 27.85 6.38 13.87
CA LEU A 148 26.46 6.67 13.47
C LEU A 148 25.56 5.43 13.32
N LEU A 149 26.11 4.22 13.34
CA LEU A 149 25.34 2.96 13.35
C LEU A 149 25.25 2.37 14.77
N LYS A 150 24.92 3.20 15.77
CA LYS A 150 24.22 2.68 16.94
C LYS A 150 22.78 2.38 16.52
N SER A 151 22.57 1.28 15.79
CA SER A 151 21.22 0.74 15.60
C SER A 151 20.70 0.27 16.96
N GLY A 152 20.14 1.20 17.72
CA GLY A 152 19.52 0.92 19.01
C GLY A 152 18.33 -0.02 18.80
N PHE A 153 18.22 -1.02 19.65
CA PHE A 153 17.02 -1.84 19.73
C PHE A 153 15.99 -1.11 20.57
N LEU A 154 14.70 -1.23 20.22
CA LEU A 154 13.64 -0.64 21.02
C LEU A 154 13.14 -1.67 22.03
N LEU A 155 13.05 -1.24 23.29
CA LEU A 155 12.42 -1.97 24.37
C LEU A 155 11.18 -1.20 24.82
N VAL A 156 10.03 -1.87 24.82
CA VAL A 156 8.79 -1.35 25.41
C VAL A 156 8.51 -2.06 26.72
N ILE A 157 8.14 -1.29 27.74
CA ILE A 157 7.74 -1.82 29.04
C ILE A 157 6.37 -1.25 29.38
N HIS A 158 5.42 -2.13 29.66
CA HIS A 158 4.11 -1.79 30.21
C HIS A 158 4.09 -2.02 31.72
N SER A 159 3.50 -1.07 32.46
CA SER A 159 3.51 -1.11 33.92
C SER A 159 2.34 -1.87 34.54
N GLN A 160 1.24 -2.04 33.81
CA GLN A 160 -0.06 -2.48 34.36
C GLN A 160 -0.49 -1.61 35.56
N SER A 161 -0.09 -0.34 35.55
CA SER A 161 -0.34 0.63 36.62
C SER A 161 -0.45 2.05 36.07
N VAL A 162 -0.87 3.00 36.91
CA VAL A 162 -0.84 4.44 36.59
C VAL A 162 0.56 5.05 36.64
N LYS A 163 1.55 4.31 37.16
CA LYS A 163 2.93 4.77 37.27
C LYS A 163 3.71 4.41 36.02
N VAL A 164 4.44 5.38 35.48
CA VAL A 164 5.33 5.15 34.33
C VAL A 164 6.45 4.19 34.74
N PRO A 165 6.68 3.10 33.99
CA PRO A 165 7.79 2.19 34.26
C PRO A 165 9.13 2.86 33.92
N GLN A 166 10.21 2.41 34.57
CA GLN A 166 11.55 2.94 34.34
C GLN A 166 12.32 2.09 33.33
N CYS A 167 13.12 2.75 32.49
CA CYS A 167 14.05 2.08 31.59
C CYS A 167 15.19 1.41 32.39
N PRO A 168 15.66 0.22 31.98
CA PRO A 168 16.75 -0.48 32.66
C PRO A 168 18.08 0.28 32.55
N GLU A 169 19.01 -0.01 33.45
CA GLU A 169 20.34 0.62 33.44
C GLU A 169 21.07 0.41 32.10
N GLY A 170 21.71 1.47 31.61
CA GLY A 170 22.40 1.48 30.31
C GLY A 170 21.48 1.64 29.10
N SER A 171 20.19 1.95 29.30
CA SER A 171 19.25 2.32 28.22
C SER A 171 18.78 3.77 28.36
N SER A 172 18.48 4.41 27.23
CA SER A 172 17.94 5.78 27.16
C SER A 172 16.42 5.73 27.05
N GLN A 173 15.72 6.50 27.89
CA GLN A 173 14.28 6.71 27.71
C GLN A 173 14.04 7.59 26.48
N LEU A 174 13.21 7.13 25.55
CA LEU A 174 12.79 7.91 24.40
C LEU A 174 11.49 8.68 24.68
N TRP A 175 10.43 7.98 25.08
CA TRP A 175 9.17 8.61 25.50
C TRP A 175 8.37 7.72 26.46
N VAL A 176 7.32 8.30 27.03
CA VAL A 176 6.36 7.66 27.92
C VAL A 176 4.97 7.80 27.33
N GLY A 177 4.06 6.90 27.68
CA GLY A 177 2.73 6.90 27.09
C GLY A 177 1.72 6.03 27.82
N PHE A 178 0.68 5.67 27.08
CA PHE A 178 -0.41 4.79 27.46
C PHE A 178 -0.38 3.52 26.61
N SER A 179 -0.76 2.41 27.22
CA SER A 179 -0.57 1.08 26.68
C SER A 179 -1.71 0.69 25.74
N LEU A 180 -1.55 0.91 24.45
CA LEU A 180 -2.50 0.50 23.41
C LEU A 180 -2.34 -1.01 23.12
N VAL A 181 -3.46 -1.74 23.10
CA VAL A 181 -3.49 -3.16 22.73
C VAL A 181 -3.92 -3.31 21.28
N TYR A 182 -5.09 -2.77 20.94
CA TYR A 182 -5.59 -2.79 19.56
C TYR A 182 -6.66 -1.74 19.32
N LEU A 183 -6.90 -1.45 18.04
CA LEU A 183 -7.96 -0.59 17.55
C LEU A 183 -8.97 -1.44 16.79
N GLU A 184 -10.26 -1.13 16.92
CA GLU A 184 -11.32 -1.78 16.16
C GLU A 184 -12.06 -0.71 15.35
N GLY A 185 -11.89 -0.77 14.04
CA GLY A 185 -12.56 0.10 13.09
C GLY A 185 -13.34 -0.74 12.09
N GLN A 186 -14.61 -0.41 11.87
CA GLN A 186 -15.47 -1.19 10.97
C GLN A 186 -15.55 -2.68 11.34
N GLU A 187 -15.68 -2.98 12.64
CA GLU A 187 -15.73 -4.34 13.18
C GLU A 187 -14.49 -5.18 12.82
N LYS A 188 -13.35 -4.54 12.58
CA LYS A 188 -12.09 -5.20 12.28
C LYS A 188 -11.00 -4.73 13.23
N ALA A 189 -10.35 -5.69 13.90
CA ALA A 189 -9.25 -5.42 14.81
C ALA A 189 -7.95 -5.18 14.03
N HIS A 190 -7.18 -4.22 14.53
CA HIS A 190 -5.79 -3.98 14.19
C HIS A 190 -4.96 -3.92 15.47
N THR A 191 -4.22 -4.98 15.73
CA THR A 191 -3.48 -5.19 16.98
C THR A 191 -2.08 -4.63 16.95
N GLN A 192 -1.63 -4.10 18.08
CA GLN A 192 -0.24 -3.74 18.34
C GLN A 192 0.41 -4.83 19.19
N ASP A 193 1.63 -5.22 18.83
CA ASP A 193 2.46 -6.07 19.69
C ASP A 193 2.94 -5.21 20.88
N LEU A 194 2.67 -5.67 22.10
CA LEU A 194 3.03 -4.97 23.34
C LEU A 194 4.55 -4.90 23.58
N GLY A 195 5.37 -5.63 22.82
CA GLY A 195 6.82 -5.45 22.83
C GLY A 195 7.32 -4.42 21.82
N GLN A 196 6.45 -3.91 20.95
CA GLN A 196 6.79 -2.94 19.91
C GLN A 196 6.32 -1.52 20.27
N ALA A 197 7.08 -0.52 19.83
CA ALA A 197 6.87 0.89 20.17
C ALA A 197 5.47 1.43 19.82
N GLY A 198 4.79 0.87 18.81
CA GLY A 198 3.43 1.24 18.42
C GLY A 198 2.37 0.99 19.49
N SER A 199 2.63 0.09 20.45
CA SER A 199 1.77 -0.13 21.62
C SER A 199 1.88 0.95 22.69
N CYS A 200 2.82 1.90 22.58
CA CYS A 200 3.02 2.95 23.57
C CYS A 200 2.71 4.34 23.01
N LEU A 201 1.42 4.71 23.06
CA LEU A 201 0.96 6.00 22.53
C LEU A 201 1.21 7.15 23.52
N PRO A 202 1.82 8.27 23.12
CA PRO A 202 2.09 9.40 24.03
C PRO A 202 0.83 10.02 24.64
N VAL A 203 -0.29 9.98 23.91
CA VAL A 203 -1.56 10.61 24.30
C VAL A 203 -2.66 9.56 24.28
N PHE A 204 -3.45 9.52 25.35
CA PHE A 204 -4.64 8.70 25.44
C PHE A 204 -5.84 9.40 24.78
N SER A 205 -6.65 8.62 24.06
CA SER A 205 -7.98 9.01 23.60
C SER A 205 -8.84 7.76 23.53
N THR A 206 -10.13 7.85 23.88
CA THR A 206 -11.09 6.75 23.64
C THR A 206 -11.29 6.50 22.15
N MET A 207 -10.97 7.48 21.30
CA MET A 207 -10.97 7.40 19.84
C MET A 207 -9.68 8.05 19.29
N PRO A 208 -8.57 7.30 19.18
CA PRO A 208 -7.28 7.84 18.75
C PRO A 208 -7.10 7.87 17.23
N PHE A 209 -8.14 7.56 16.44
CA PHE A 209 -8.08 7.53 14.98
C PHE A 209 -9.35 8.11 14.34
N SER A 210 -9.23 8.42 13.05
CA SER A 210 -10.33 8.81 12.17
C SER A 210 -10.32 7.92 10.94
N TYR A 211 -11.45 7.76 10.26
CA TYR A 211 -11.53 7.08 8.98
C TYR A 211 -11.91 8.05 7.88
N CYS A 212 -11.40 7.83 6.66
CA CYS A 212 -11.68 8.68 5.50
C CYS A 212 -12.18 7.85 4.33
N ASN A 213 -13.05 8.44 3.52
CA ASN A 213 -13.42 7.94 2.20
C ASN A 213 -13.06 9.01 1.14
N LYS A 214 -13.45 8.79 -0.12
CA LYS A 214 -13.14 9.71 -1.22
C LYS A 214 -13.72 11.13 -1.05
N ALA A 215 -14.77 11.29 -0.25
CA ALA A 215 -15.50 12.54 -0.10
C ALA A 215 -15.17 13.28 1.21
N ALA A 216 -15.00 12.55 2.31
CA ALA A 216 -14.79 13.15 3.64
C ALA A 216 -14.06 12.22 4.61
N CYS A 217 -13.50 12.83 5.65
CA CYS A 217 -13.01 12.16 6.84
C CYS A 217 -14.01 12.32 7.98
N HIS A 218 -14.19 11.27 8.77
CA HIS A 218 -15.10 11.24 9.90
C HIS A 218 -14.34 10.89 11.17
N PHE A 219 -14.65 11.61 12.24
CA PHE A 219 -14.09 11.39 13.57
C PHE A 219 -15.21 11.08 14.55
N SER A 220 -15.05 10.01 15.33
CA SER A 220 -15.98 9.61 16.40
C SER A 220 -17.46 9.56 15.97
N SER A 221 -17.73 9.29 14.68
CA SER A 221 -19.07 9.31 14.08
C SER A 221 -19.69 7.91 13.96
N ARG A 222 -18.93 6.87 14.33
CA ARG A 222 -19.33 5.45 14.30
C ARG A 222 -19.03 4.78 15.65
N ASN A 223 -19.52 3.55 15.79
CA ASN A 223 -19.29 2.69 16.95
C ASN A 223 -17.91 2.01 16.93
N ASP A 224 -16.88 2.74 16.49
CA ASP A 224 -15.50 2.28 16.52
C ASP A 224 -14.98 2.29 17.97
N LYS A 225 -13.97 1.45 18.25
CA LYS A 225 -13.49 1.19 19.61
C LYS A 225 -11.98 1.21 19.69
N SER A 226 -11.46 1.46 20.89
CA SER A 226 -10.05 1.29 21.21
C SER A 226 -9.89 0.45 22.47
N TYR A 227 -8.84 -0.36 22.52
CA TYR A 227 -8.58 -1.28 23.61
C TYR A 227 -7.20 -1.01 24.21
N TRP A 228 -7.17 -0.86 25.53
CA TRP A 228 -5.99 -0.42 26.24
C TRP A 228 -5.64 -1.40 27.36
N LEU A 229 -4.35 -1.64 27.57
CA LEU A 229 -3.89 -2.48 28.68
C LEU A 229 -4.28 -1.76 29.97
N SER A 230 -4.86 -2.51 30.90
CA SER A 230 -5.47 -1.94 32.07
C SER A 230 -4.60 -2.07 33.31
N THR A 231 -4.93 -1.29 34.35
CA THR A 231 -4.22 -1.35 35.63
C THR A 231 -4.70 -2.51 36.51
N THR A 232 -4.08 -2.64 37.68
CA THR A 232 -4.51 -3.56 38.73
C THR A 232 -5.73 -3.08 39.55
N ALA A 233 -6.31 -1.93 39.21
CA ALA A 233 -7.49 -1.38 39.89
C ALA A 233 -8.68 -2.36 39.91
N PRO A 234 -9.56 -2.31 40.94
CA PRO A 234 -10.78 -3.12 40.98
C PRO A 234 -11.71 -2.80 39.80
N ILE A 235 -12.32 -3.82 39.19
CA ILE A 235 -13.23 -3.62 38.05
C ILE A 235 -14.47 -2.83 38.51
N PRO A 236 -14.80 -1.69 37.89
CA PRO A 236 -15.96 -0.89 38.25
C PRO A 236 -17.26 -1.57 37.80
N MET A 237 -18.36 -1.30 38.51
CA MET A 237 -19.68 -1.81 38.14
C MET A 237 -20.36 -1.00 37.02
N MET A 238 -19.92 0.25 36.79
CA MET A 238 -20.46 1.16 35.79
C MET A 238 -19.38 1.56 34.78
N PRO A 239 -19.77 2.01 33.56
CA PRO A 239 -18.83 2.58 32.61
C PRO A 239 -18.10 3.79 33.19
N LEU A 240 -16.81 3.90 32.91
CA LEU A 240 -15.95 4.99 33.34
C LEU A 240 -16.00 6.14 32.34
N PHE A 241 -15.95 7.38 32.82
CA PHE A 241 -15.93 8.58 31.99
C PHE A 241 -14.85 9.56 32.43
N GLY A 242 -14.36 10.36 31.49
CA GLY A 242 -13.44 11.46 31.76
C GLY A 242 -12.21 11.05 32.59
N GLN A 243 -12.01 11.72 33.73
CA GLN A 243 -10.84 11.52 34.59
C GLN A 243 -10.82 10.15 35.30
N GLU A 244 -11.98 9.51 35.52
CA GLU A 244 -12.06 8.19 36.15
C GLU A 244 -11.39 7.10 35.30
N ILE A 245 -11.31 7.32 33.98
CA ILE A 245 -10.64 6.39 33.06
C ILE A 245 -9.14 6.29 33.41
N ILE A 246 -8.51 7.37 33.90
CA ILE A 246 -7.06 7.43 34.12
C ILE A 246 -6.58 6.36 35.10
N SER A 247 -7.36 6.05 36.16
CA SER A 247 -6.99 5.02 37.13
C SER A 247 -6.98 3.61 36.55
N HIS A 248 -7.54 3.42 35.36
CA HIS A 248 -7.69 2.13 34.68
C HIS A 248 -6.78 1.93 33.46
N ILE A 249 -6.09 2.96 32.96
CA ILE A 249 -5.20 2.83 31.80
C ILE A 249 -3.74 2.63 32.25
N SER A 250 -3.12 1.54 31.77
CA SER A 250 -1.71 1.25 32.03
C SER A 250 -0.78 2.24 31.33
N ARG A 251 0.25 2.70 32.04
CA ARG A 251 1.35 3.47 31.47
C ARG A 251 2.43 2.59 30.86
N CYS A 252 3.14 3.13 29.89
CA CYS A 252 4.28 2.50 29.22
C CYS A 252 5.45 3.47 29.06
N VAL A 253 6.63 2.89 28.79
CA VAL A 253 7.84 3.61 28.41
C VAL A 253 8.47 2.91 27.22
N VAL A 254 9.06 3.68 26.32
CA VAL A 254 9.91 3.17 25.24
C VAL A 254 11.34 3.59 25.50
N CYS A 255 12.22 2.59 25.50
CA CYS A 255 13.64 2.73 25.78
C CYS A 255 14.45 2.29 24.56
N GLU A 256 15.59 2.92 24.36
CA GLU A 256 16.60 2.50 23.40
C GLU A 256 17.68 1.68 24.12
N THR A 257 17.94 0.48 23.61
CA THR A 257 18.88 -0.49 24.18
C THR A 257 19.99 -0.85 23.18
N VAL A 258 21.12 -1.33 23.70
CA VAL A 258 22.29 -1.70 22.89
C VAL A 258 22.21 -3.11 22.28
N SER A 259 21.20 -3.89 22.66
CA SER A 259 21.05 -5.30 22.30
C SER A 259 19.58 -5.71 22.28
N PRO A 260 19.23 -6.83 21.60
CA PRO A 260 17.85 -7.28 21.51
C PRO A 260 17.34 -7.85 22.84
N VAL A 261 16.03 -7.71 23.04
CA VAL A 261 15.27 -8.25 24.17
C VAL A 261 14.38 -9.38 23.67
N VAL A 262 14.31 -10.47 24.44
CA VAL A 262 13.49 -11.64 24.11
C VAL A 262 12.75 -12.14 25.34
N ALA A 263 11.51 -12.60 25.15
CA ALA A 263 10.76 -13.34 26.15
C ALA A 263 10.99 -14.86 26.04
N PHE A 264 11.20 -15.50 27.19
CA PHE A 264 11.30 -16.95 27.33
C PHE A 264 10.12 -17.46 28.15
N HIS A 265 9.54 -18.58 27.75
CA HIS A 265 8.34 -19.16 28.37
C HIS A 265 8.64 -20.57 28.88
N SER A 266 8.25 -20.89 30.11
CA SER A 266 8.56 -22.20 30.71
C SER A 266 7.55 -23.29 30.37
N GLN A 267 6.31 -22.93 30.02
CA GLN A 267 5.16 -23.84 30.07
C GLN A 267 5.05 -24.57 31.42
N ASP A 268 5.50 -23.92 32.48
CA ASP A 268 5.51 -24.40 33.85
C ASP A 268 5.18 -23.26 34.83
N HIS A 269 4.89 -23.60 36.07
CA HIS A 269 4.68 -22.66 37.16
C HIS A 269 5.99 -22.04 37.67
N THR A 270 7.14 -22.59 37.25
CA THR A 270 8.47 -22.08 37.55
C THR A 270 8.92 -21.07 36.49
N VAL A 271 9.63 -20.02 36.92
CA VAL A 271 10.17 -18.99 36.02
C VAL A 271 11.35 -19.58 35.24
N PRO A 272 11.35 -19.48 33.89
CA PRO A 272 12.48 -19.97 33.10
C PRO A 272 13.72 -19.10 33.35
N ALA A 273 14.90 -19.72 33.40
CA ALA A 273 16.15 -18.96 33.53
C ALA A 273 16.50 -18.23 32.23
N CYS A 274 17.12 -17.06 32.33
CA CYS A 274 17.74 -16.42 31.17
C CYS A 274 18.91 -17.29 30.67
N PRO A 275 19.12 -17.40 29.34
CA PRO A 275 20.28 -18.11 28.80
C PRO A 275 21.61 -17.48 29.25
N PRO A 276 22.74 -18.24 29.23
CA PRO A 276 24.06 -17.68 29.50
C PRO A 276 24.37 -16.49 28.58
N GLY A 277 24.91 -15.41 29.16
CA GLY A 277 25.17 -14.16 28.44
C GLY A 277 23.94 -13.26 28.24
N TRP A 278 22.86 -13.51 28.98
CA TRP A 278 21.67 -12.65 29.00
C TRP A 278 21.41 -12.14 30.42
N ARG A 279 21.07 -10.85 30.54
CA ARG A 279 20.64 -10.24 31.80
C ARG A 279 19.12 -10.28 31.94
N SER A 280 18.64 -10.53 33.15
CA SER A 280 17.23 -10.43 33.51
C SER A 280 16.74 -8.99 33.42
N LEU A 281 15.54 -8.77 32.86
CA LEU A 281 14.83 -7.50 32.95
C LEU A 281 13.60 -7.61 33.86
N TRP A 282 12.70 -8.56 33.60
CA TRP A 282 11.57 -8.87 34.48
C TRP A 282 11.04 -10.28 34.24
N THR A 283 10.22 -10.74 35.18
CA THR A 283 9.49 -12.01 35.11
C THR A 283 7.99 -11.73 35.08
N GLY A 284 7.21 -12.69 34.60
CA GLY A 284 5.77 -12.53 34.50
C GLY A 284 5.04 -13.78 34.05
N TYR A 285 3.90 -13.58 33.42
CA TYR A 285 3.01 -14.62 32.91
C TYR A 285 2.90 -14.57 31.38
N SER A 286 2.85 -15.75 30.78
CA SER A 286 2.83 -15.97 29.34
C SER A 286 1.48 -15.62 28.70
N PHE A 287 1.33 -14.37 28.27
CA PHE A 287 0.17 -13.84 27.56
C PHE A 287 0.25 -14.14 26.06
N LEU A 288 -0.78 -14.77 25.50
CA LEU A 288 -0.78 -15.29 24.13
C LEU A 288 -1.73 -14.51 23.23
N LEU A 289 -3.03 -14.53 23.53
CA LEU A 289 -4.09 -13.95 22.68
C LEU A 289 -5.08 -13.17 23.52
N HIS A 290 -5.87 -12.35 22.84
CA HIS A 290 -7.05 -11.69 23.39
C HIS A 290 -8.14 -11.56 22.34
N THR A 291 -9.38 -11.56 22.80
CA THR A 291 -10.56 -11.28 21.96
C THR A 291 -11.51 -10.33 22.70
N GLY A 292 -12.28 -9.57 21.93
CA GLY A 292 -13.22 -8.57 22.44
C GLY A 292 -14.59 -8.66 21.78
N ALA A 293 -15.07 -7.54 21.24
CA ALA A 293 -16.39 -7.49 20.60
C ALA A 293 -16.46 -8.40 19.36
N GLY A 294 -17.58 -9.14 19.23
CA GLY A 294 -17.70 -10.20 18.22
C GLY A 294 -16.75 -11.35 18.53
N ASP A 295 -15.80 -11.56 17.64
CA ASP A 295 -14.67 -12.51 17.73
C ASP A 295 -13.33 -11.83 17.36
N GLU A 296 -13.34 -10.51 17.23
CA GLU A 296 -12.18 -9.72 16.88
C GLU A 296 -11.16 -9.64 18.02
N GLY A 297 -9.89 -9.44 17.65
CA GLY A 297 -8.78 -9.34 18.59
C GLY A 297 -7.47 -9.71 17.92
N GLY A 298 -6.56 -10.29 18.70
CA GLY A 298 -5.28 -10.77 18.16
C GLY A 298 -4.39 -11.33 19.25
N GLY A 299 -3.08 -11.17 19.09
CA GLY A 299 -2.11 -11.88 19.92
C GLY A 299 -0.75 -11.25 19.97
N GLN A 300 0.12 -11.89 20.74
CA GLN A 300 1.50 -11.49 20.94
C GLN A 300 2.42 -12.52 20.28
N SER A 301 3.54 -12.05 19.73
CA SER A 301 4.63 -12.97 19.39
C SER A 301 5.24 -13.51 20.69
N LEU A 302 5.40 -14.82 20.82
CA LEU A 302 6.00 -15.43 22.02
C LEU A 302 7.49 -15.09 22.21
N THR A 303 8.16 -14.53 21.20
CA THR A 303 9.53 -14.01 21.36
C THR A 303 9.55 -12.54 21.78
N SER A 304 8.43 -11.83 21.61
CA SER A 304 8.29 -10.42 21.96
C SER A 304 8.19 -10.25 23.47
N SER A 305 8.74 -9.15 24.00
CA SER A 305 8.54 -8.78 25.41
C SER A 305 7.06 -8.59 25.77
N GLY A 306 6.21 -8.31 24.78
CA GLY A 306 4.76 -8.16 24.92
C GLY A 306 4.01 -9.44 25.33
N SER A 307 4.56 -10.61 25.07
CA SER A 307 3.97 -11.89 25.52
C SER A 307 4.22 -12.18 27.00
N CYS A 308 4.99 -11.34 27.70
CA CYS A 308 5.36 -11.56 29.10
C CYS A 308 4.89 -10.42 30.02
N LEU A 309 3.61 -10.48 30.41
CA LEU A 309 2.99 -9.49 31.30
C LEU A 309 3.40 -9.72 32.75
N LYS A 310 3.77 -8.65 33.46
CA LYS A 310 4.26 -8.73 34.86
C LYS A 310 3.22 -9.29 35.81
N ASP A 311 1.96 -8.92 35.61
CA ASP A 311 0.84 -9.33 36.46
C ASP A 311 -0.20 -10.14 35.67
N PHE A 312 -0.53 -11.33 36.19
CA PHE A 312 -1.66 -12.11 35.69
C PHE A 312 -2.98 -11.46 36.09
N ARG A 313 -3.86 -11.27 35.10
CA ARG A 313 -5.22 -10.73 35.23
C ARG A 313 -6.15 -11.45 34.25
N THR A 314 -7.34 -11.83 34.69
CA THR A 314 -8.35 -12.42 33.79
C THR A 314 -8.86 -11.43 32.74
N HIS A 315 -8.89 -10.14 33.09
CA HIS A 315 -9.23 -9.03 32.21
C HIS A 315 -8.05 -8.05 32.18
N PRO A 316 -7.01 -8.31 31.37
CA PRO A 316 -5.80 -7.48 31.36
C PRO A 316 -5.98 -6.17 30.59
N PHE A 317 -7.07 -6.00 29.83
CA PHE A 317 -7.36 -4.80 29.03
C PHE A 317 -8.80 -4.33 29.22
N ILE A 318 -9.05 -3.08 28.86
CA ILE A 318 -10.34 -2.39 28.95
C ILE A 318 -10.77 -1.92 27.55
N GLU A 319 -12.07 -2.00 27.26
CA GLU A 319 -12.67 -1.48 26.03
C GLU A 319 -13.06 -0.01 26.23
N CYS A 320 -12.73 0.84 25.25
CA CYS A 320 -13.15 2.24 25.21
C CYS A 320 -13.98 2.51 23.94
N GLN A 321 -15.18 3.03 24.14
CA GLN A 321 -16.12 3.38 23.08
C GLN A 321 -15.89 4.83 22.65
N GLY A 322 -15.51 5.04 21.39
CA GLY A 322 -15.10 6.35 20.91
C GLY A 322 -16.19 7.41 20.97
N ALA A 323 -17.33 7.14 20.32
CA ALA A 323 -18.46 8.07 20.23
C ALA A 323 -19.05 8.44 21.60
N ARG A 324 -18.91 7.57 22.60
CA ARG A 324 -19.45 7.78 23.95
C ARG A 324 -18.43 8.35 24.94
N GLY A 325 -17.13 8.33 24.61
CA GLY A 325 -16.09 8.78 25.53
C GLY A 325 -16.02 7.94 26.82
N SER A 326 -16.43 6.67 26.77
CA SER A 326 -16.59 5.81 27.93
C SER A 326 -15.73 4.56 27.82
N CYS A 327 -15.21 4.04 28.94
CA CYS A 327 -14.51 2.76 28.97
C CYS A 327 -15.14 1.77 29.96
N GLN A 328 -15.16 0.48 29.61
CA GLN A 328 -15.79 -0.57 30.41
C GLN A 328 -15.12 -1.93 30.21
N TYR A 329 -15.20 -2.78 31.23
CA TYR A 329 -14.85 -4.19 31.15
C TYR A 329 -16.10 -5.00 30.82
N PHE A 330 -16.17 -5.55 29.61
CA PHE A 330 -17.28 -6.41 29.20
C PHE A 330 -16.98 -7.88 29.48
N ALA A 331 -18.03 -8.68 29.67
CA ALA A 331 -17.91 -10.10 29.99
C ALA A 331 -17.41 -10.96 28.80
N ASN A 332 -17.48 -10.43 27.59
CA ASN A 332 -16.96 -11.08 26.38
C ASN A 332 -15.49 -10.73 26.09
N LEU A 333 -14.81 -9.96 26.96
CA LEU A 333 -13.37 -9.74 26.84
C LEU A 333 -12.65 -10.99 27.37
N TYR A 334 -11.99 -11.73 26.48
CA TYR A 334 -11.23 -12.92 26.86
C TYR A 334 -9.73 -12.68 26.74
N SER A 335 -8.98 -13.28 27.66
CA SER A 335 -7.53 -13.36 27.63
C SER A 335 -7.07 -14.81 27.60
N PHE A 336 -6.09 -15.10 26.77
CA PHE A 336 -5.56 -16.45 26.56
C PHE A 336 -4.10 -16.47 26.99
N TRP A 337 -3.74 -17.49 27.76
CA TRP A 337 -2.44 -17.62 28.40
C TRP A 337 -1.87 -18.99 28.06
N LEU A 338 -0.55 -19.10 27.89
CA LEU A 338 0.09 -20.42 27.81
C LEU A 338 -0.14 -21.15 29.12
N THR A 339 -0.45 -22.44 29.03
CA THR A 339 -0.75 -23.28 30.20
C THR A 339 0.48 -24.03 30.68
N THR A 340 0.44 -24.47 31.94
CA THR A 340 1.43 -25.40 32.47
C THR A 340 1.16 -26.82 31.96
N VAL A 341 2.19 -27.47 31.42
CA VAL A 341 2.14 -28.82 30.85
C VAL A 341 3.37 -29.59 31.31
N THR A 342 3.18 -30.73 31.99
CA THR A 342 4.31 -31.58 32.38
C THR A 342 4.80 -32.42 31.19
N HIS A 343 6.08 -32.80 31.18
CA HIS A 343 6.65 -33.66 30.14
C HIS A 343 5.90 -35.00 29.99
N THR A 344 5.35 -35.54 31.08
CA THR A 344 4.55 -36.77 31.06
C THR A 344 3.18 -36.59 30.42
N GLN A 345 2.66 -35.36 30.35
CA GLN A 345 1.32 -35.04 29.87
C GLN A 345 1.28 -34.55 28.41
N GLN A 346 2.44 -34.25 27.80
CA GLN A 346 2.55 -33.58 26.50
C GLN A 346 1.79 -34.27 25.34
N PHE A 347 1.67 -35.61 25.38
CA PHE A 347 0.96 -36.42 24.37
C PHE A 347 -0.27 -37.14 24.95
N THR A 348 -0.74 -36.71 26.12
CA THR A 348 -1.92 -37.28 26.76
C THR A 348 -3.13 -36.38 26.55
N THR A 349 -4.30 -37.00 26.36
CA THR A 349 -5.56 -36.25 26.29
C THR A 349 -5.80 -35.52 27.59
N GLN A 350 -5.84 -34.19 27.52
CA GLN A 350 -6.10 -33.34 28.67
C GLN A 350 -7.56 -33.47 29.11
N ARG A 351 -7.80 -33.58 30.42
CA ARG A 351 -9.17 -33.55 30.95
C ARG A 351 -9.67 -32.10 30.97
N PRO A 352 -10.81 -31.79 30.34
CA PRO A 352 -11.39 -30.46 30.42
C PRO A 352 -11.81 -30.16 31.86
N GLY A 353 -11.62 -28.90 32.28
CA GLY A 353 -11.96 -28.45 33.62
C GLY A 353 -12.14 -26.94 33.68
N THR A 354 -12.90 -26.46 34.66
CA THR A 354 -13.13 -25.03 34.90
C THR A 354 -12.38 -24.59 36.15
N ILE A 355 -11.52 -23.59 36.02
CA ILE A 355 -10.70 -23.07 37.11
C ILE A 355 -11.30 -21.75 37.62
N LYS A 356 -11.90 -21.78 38.81
CA LYS A 356 -12.54 -20.60 39.42
C LYS A 356 -11.65 -19.86 40.42
N ALA A 357 -10.81 -20.58 41.16
CA ALA A 357 -9.99 -19.98 42.20
C ALA A 357 -8.80 -19.21 41.61
N ALA A 358 -8.63 -17.94 42.00
CA ALA A 358 -7.60 -17.06 41.44
C ALA A 358 -6.17 -17.64 41.56
N ASN A 359 -5.84 -18.30 42.68
CA ASN A 359 -4.53 -18.93 42.86
C ASN A 359 -4.32 -20.09 41.89
N GLN A 360 -5.35 -20.89 41.62
CA GLN A 360 -5.28 -21.98 40.64
C GLN A 360 -5.17 -21.43 39.21
N GLN A 361 -5.84 -20.31 38.89
CA GLN A 361 -5.72 -19.65 37.60
C GLN A 361 -4.27 -19.20 37.34
N ARG A 362 -3.64 -18.54 38.33
CA ARG A 362 -2.22 -18.15 38.25
C ARG A 362 -1.30 -19.36 38.12
N HIS A 363 -1.54 -20.41 38.89
CA HIS A 363 -0.70 -21.60 38.88
C HIS A 363 -0.82 -22.41 37.57
N LYS A 364 -1.96 -22.32 36.88
CA LYS A 364 -2.15 -22.95 35.56
C LYS A 364 -1.57 -22.11 34.42
N ALA A 365 -1.33 -20.82 34.63
CA ALA A 365 -0.67 -19.96 33.66
C ALA A 365 0.85 -20.13 33.71
N SER A 366 1.46 -20.36 32.55
CA SER A 366 2.90 -20.46 32.38
C SER A 366 3.60 -19.18 32.81
N GLN A 367 4.75 -19.33 33.45
CA GLN A 367 5.65 -18.22 33.72
C GLN A 367 6.51 -17.88 32.50
N CYS A 368 7.00 -16.65 32.49
CA CYS A 368 7.93 -16.16 31.50
C CYS A 368 9.01 -15.25 32.11
N HIS A 369 10.08 -15.06 31.36
CA HIS A 369 11.21 -14.23 31.74
C HIS A 369 11.67 -13.43 30.53
N VAL A 370 11.71 -12.11 30.66
CA VAL A 370 12.24 -11.22 29.62
C VAL A 370 13.70 -10.91 29.92
N CYS A 371 14.55 -11.20 28.94
CA CYS A 371 15.99 -11.09 29.07
C CYS A 371 16.56 -10.21 27.96
N LEU A 372 17.60 -9.44 28.28
CA LEU A 372 18.39 -8.65 27.34
C LEU A 372 19.74 -9.33 27.13
N ARG A 373 20.16 -9.50 25.88
CA ARG A 373 21.48 -10.07 25.57
C ARG A 373 22.61 -9.14 26.05
N GLN A 374 23.57 -9.65 26.81
CA GLN A 374 24.79 -8.92 27.16
C GLN A 374 25.78 -9.00 25.99
N GLN A 375 26.51 -7.92 25.74
CA GLN A 375 27.59 -7.90 24.74
C GLN A 375 28.88 -8.44 25.34
#